data_AF-A0A9E4H6E5-F1
#
_entry.id   AF-A0A9E4H6E5-F1
#
_cell.length_a   1.000
_cell.length_b   1.000
_cell.length_c   1.000
_cell.angle_alpha   90.00
_cell.angle_beta   90.00
_cell.angle_gamma   90.00
#
_symmetry.space_group_name_H-M   'P 1'
#
loop_
_entity.id
_entity.type
_entity.pdbx_description
1 polymer ?
#
loop_
_entity_poly.entity_id
_entity_poly.type
_entity_poly.pdbx_seq_one_letter_code
_entity_poly.pdbx_strand_id
1 'polypeptide(L)'
;MPDHNSRHIHDGGQHQDRDHGHSHDHHRGASRRRLVAALALIVGYMGVEIVAGIVAGSLALLADAAHMLTDAGAIGLALFAMWIANRPASIKRTFGYYRTEVLAAMFNAFSLWVIAAWIFFEAYHRFRDVTEVQGGIVLIAGAAGLVVNILAAWILHRSAGHSLNVEGAFRHVMADLMGSVGVVVSGVLTLAFGWWLADPILGVFIGALVLASSWGLVTRVFQVLLEGSPAHVDMHRLCQAMEDMEGVTLVHDIHAWTITSGYESLTAHVLVDPEYPGELETLRRQLQQIAYHDFGISHITIQMEQSLEGCTERHHFDHIFADTGR
;
A
#
# COMPACT_ATOMS: atom_id res chain seq x y z
N MET A 1 -31.35 -57.16 53.53
CA MET A 1 -30.67 -57.95 52.47
C MET A 1 -31.68 -58.92 51.89
N PRO A 2 -31.68 -59.22 50.58
CA PRO A 2 -30.93 -58.63 49.45
C PRO A 2 -31.94 -58.15 48.35
N ASP A 3 -31.66 -57.63 47.15
CA ASP A 3 -30.58 -57.89 46.18
C ASP A 3 -30.36 -56.69 45.26
N HIS A 4 -29.11 -56.54 44.85
CA HIS A 4 -28.64 -55.69 43.76
C HIS A 4 -29.10 -56.23 42.40
N ASN A 5 -29.37 -55.33 41.44
CA ASN A 5 -28.87 -55.55 40.10
C ASN A 5 -28.47 -54.23 39.42
N SER A 6 -27.30 -54.27 38.82
CA SER A 6 -26.56 -53.19 38.18
C SER A 6 -26.64 -53.38 36.66
N ARG A 7 -26.70 -52.30 35.86
CA ARG A 7 -25.75 -51.99 34.74
C ARG A 7 -26.32 -51.21 33.53
N HIS A 8 -25.53 -50.19 33.15
CA HIS A 8 -25.17 -49.63 31.82
C HIS A 8 -26.25 -48.95 30.94
N ILE A 9 -26.24 -47.61 30.79
CA ILE A 9 -25.49 -46.70 29.85
C ILE A 9 -26.10 -46.63 28.43
N HIS A 10 -26.36 -45.38 27.99
CA HIS A 10 -26.26 -44.72 26.67
C HIS A 10 -27.42 -43.71 26.55
N ASP A 11 -27.17 -42.42 26.80
CA ASP A 11 -26.58 -41.42 25.89
C ASP A 11 -27.43 -41.13 24.65
N GLY A 12 -27.76 -39.86 24.46
CA GLY A 12 -28.73 -39.37 23.47
C GLY A 12 -28.92 -37.86 23.53
N GLY A 13 -27.85 -37.11 23.79
CA GLY A 13 -27.81 -35.68 23.52
C GLY A 13 -27.85 -35.46 22.01
N GLN A 14 -28.93 -34.85 21.52
CA GLN A 14 -29.04 -34.41 20.13
C GLN A 14 -28.08 -33.25 19.88
N HIS A 15 -26.84 -33.55 19.48
CA HIS A 15 -25.98 -32.60 18.79
C HIS A 15 -26.50 -32.45 17.35
N GLN A 16 -27.15 -31.32 17.08
CA GLN A 16 -27.32 -30.84 15.71
C GLN A 16 -25.96 -30.33 15.23
N ASP A 17 -25.21 -31.19 14.56
CA ASP A 17 -24.10 -30.78 13.70
C ASP A 17 -24.68 -29.91 12.58
N ARG A 18 -24.50 -28.60 12.72
CA ARG A 18 -24.65 -27.65 11.62
C ARG A 18 -23.36 -27.65 10.82
N ASP A 19 -23.31 -28.51 9.81
CA ASP A 19 -22.40 -28.36 8.68
C ASP A 19 -22.72 -27.02 7.96
N HIS A 20 -21.93 -25.99 8.25
CA HIS A 20 -21.94 -24.75 7.48
C HIS A 20 -20.76 -24.72 6.50
N GLY A 21 -21.06 -25.28 5.32
CA GLY A 21 -20.62 -24.89 3.99
C GLY A 21 -19.47 -23.90 3.83
N HIS A 22 -18.35 -24.45 3.40
CA HIS A 22 -17.26 -23.80 2.68
C HIS A 22 -17.77 -22.95 1.48
N SER A 23 -17.69 -21.63 1.57
CA SER A 23 -17.92 -20.74 0.40
C SER A 23 -16.95 -19.55 0.28
N HIS A 24 -15.99 -19.39 1.18
CA HIS A 24 -15.09 -18.24 1.19
C HIS A 24 -13.77 -18.40 0.39
N ASP A 25 -13.39 -19.62 -0.01
CA ASP A 25 -12.13 -19.85 -0.73
C ASP A 25 -12.21 -19.56 -2.24
N HIS A 26 -13.39 -19.74 -2.86
CA HIS A 26 -13.55 -19.54 -4.31
C HIS A 26 -13.37 -18.07 -4.73
N HIS A 27 -13.80 -17.11 -3.90
CA HIS A 27 -13.65 -15.68 -4.19
C HIS A 27 -12.19 -15.21 -4.09
N ARG A 28 -11.43 -15.69 -3.10
CA ARG A 28 -10.01 -15.34 -2.94
C ARG A 28 -9.14 -15.93 -4.05
N GLY A 29 -9.38 -17.19 -4.42
CA GLY A 29 -8.68 -17.86 -5.54
C GLY A 29 -8.95 -17.22 -6.90
N ALA A 30 -10.21 -16.83 -7.17
CA ALA A 30 -10.58 -16.14 -8.41
C ALA A 30 -9.97 -14.73 -8.50
N SER A 31 -9.91 -14.00 -7.38
CA SER A 31 -9.26 -12.67 -7.32
C SER A 31 -7.76 -12.77 -7.63
N ARG A 32 -7.04 -13.72 -7.00
CA ARG A 32 -5.61 -13.93 -7.25
C ARG A 32 -5.30 -14.29 -8.71
N ARG A 33 -6.08 -15.18 -9.33
CA ARG A 33 -5.90 -15.56 -10.74
C ARG A 33 -6.04 -14.37 -11.68
N ARG A 34 -7.02 -13.49 -11.43
CA ARG A 34 -7.22 -12.27 -12.21
C ARG A 34 -6.05 -11.31 -12.07
N LEU A 35 -5.53 -11.11 -10.85
CA LEU A 35 -4.36 -10.27 -10.61
C LEU A 35 -3.10 -10.81 -11.29
N VAL A 36 -2.88 -12.14 -11.27
CA VAL A 36 -1.76 -12.76 -12.01
C VAL A 36 -1.93 -12.57 -13.52
N ALA A 37 -3.13 -12.73 -14.05
CA ALA A 37 -3.40 -12.50 -15.48
C ALA A 37 -3.18 -11.04 -15.88
N ALA A 38 -3.63 -10.09 -15.06
CA ALA A 38 -3.40 -8.66 -15.28
C ALA A 38 -1.90 -8.31 -15.23
N LEU A 39 -1.17 -8.84 -14.24
CA LEU A 39 0.28 -8.67 -14.14
C LEU A 39 1.01 -9.21 -15.38
N ALA A 40 0.65 -10.41 -15.82
CA ALA A 40 1.25 -11.02 -17.01
C ALA A 40 0.99 -10.19 -18.28
N LEU A 41 -0.21 -9.62 -18.42
CA LEU A 41 -0.56 -8.75 -19.54
C LEU A 41 0.27 -7.46 -19.52
N ILE A 42 0.32 -6.76 -18.38
CA ILE A 42 1.07 -5.50 -18.23
C ILE A 42 2.57 -5.73 -18.45
N VAL A 43 3.15 -6.74 -17.80
CA VAL A 43 4.58 -7.06 -17.96
C VAL A 43 4.91 -7.49 -19.40
N GLY A 44 4.01 -8.26 -20.04
CA GLY A 44 4.17 -8.65 -21.43
C GLY A 44 4.14 -7.46 -22.38
N TYR A 45 3.17 -6.57 -22.23
CA TYR A 45 3.05 -5.35 -23.03
C TYR A 45 4.21 -4.37 -22.77
N MET A 46 4.63 -4.22 -21.50
CA MET A 46 5.82 -3.44 -21.12
C MET A 46 7.07 -3.93 -21.82
N GLY A 47 7.26 -5.25 -21.92
CA GLY A 47 8.37 -5.83 -22.67
C GLY A 47 8.35 -5.45 -24.16
N VAL A 48 7.16 -5.42 -24.78
CA VAL A 48 7.00 -4.97 -26.17
C VAL A 48 7.38 -3.50 -26.32
N GLU A 49 6.92 -2.63 -25.41
CA GLU A 49 7.24 -1.20 -25.45
C GLU A 49 8.72 -0.91 -25.19
N ILE A 50 9.38 -1.65 -24.29
CA ILE A 50 10.83 -1.52 -24.06
C ILE A 50 11.59 -1.87 -25.35
N VAL A 51 11.24 -2.99 -25.98
CA VAL A 51 11.89 -3.41 -27.23
C VAL A 51 11.60 -2.39 -28.35
N ALA A 52 10.35 -1.97 -28.51
CA ALA A 52 9.96 -0.96 -29.49
C ALA A 52 10.67 0.38 -29.24
N GLY A 53 10.77 0.82 -27.99
CA GLY A 53 11.44 2.04 -27.57
C GLY A 53 12.94 2.01 -27.85
N ILE A 54 13.62 0.91 -27.55
CA ILE A 54 15.05 0.75 -27.87
C ILE A 54 15.27 0.74 -29.38
N VAL A 55 14.51 -0.07 -30.13
CA VAL A 55 14.66 -0.19 -31.59
C VAL A 55 14.33 1.11 -32.31
N ALA A 56 13.27 1.81 -31.87
CA ALA A 56 12.87 3.08 -32.44
C ALA A 56 13.76 4.24 -31.98
N GLY A 57 14.57 4.05 -30.94
CA GLY A 57 15.24 5.13 -30.23
C GLY A 57 14.25 6.12 -29.64
N SER A 58 13.13 5.67 -29.07
CA SER A 58 12.07 6.54 -28.53
C SER A 58 12.12 6.64 -27.01
N LEU A 59 12.31 7.85 -26.50
CA LEU A 59 12.22 8.15 -25.07
C LEU A 59 10.77 8.14 -24.58
N ALA A 60 9.81 8.50 -25.41
CA ALA A 60 8.41 8.47 -25.04
C ALA A 60 7.93 7.05 -24.72
N LEU A 61 8.28 6.06 -25.56
CA LEU A 61 7.95 4.66 -25.32
C LEU A 61 8.65 4.09 -24.07
N LEU A 62 9.91 4.46 -23.85
CA LEU A 62 10.64 4.03 -22.65
C LEU A 62 10.07 4.66 -21.37
N ALA A 63 9.59 5.90 -21.45
CA ALA A 63 8.90 6.56 -20.35
C ALA A 63 7.52 5.93 -20.06
N ASP A 64 6.77 5.55 -21.10
CA ASP A 64 5.48 4.86 -20.96
C ASP A 64 5.68 3.46 -20.34
N ALA A 65 6.71 2.72 -20.78
CA ALA A 65 7.09 1.46 -20.16
C ALA A 65 7.51 1.62 -18.68
N ALA A 66 8.18 2.72 -18.33
CA ALA A 66 8.51 3.05 -16.94
C ALA A 66 7.25 3.34 -16.11
N HIS A 67 6.23 3.99 -16.70
CA HIS A 67 4.94 4.14 -16.05
C HIS A 67 4.30 2.77 -15.75
N MET A 68 4.27 1.88 -16.73
CA MET A 68 3.72 0.53 -16.57
C MET A 68 4.47 -0.34 -15.57
N LEU A 69 5.76 -0.07 -15.32
CA LEU A 69 6.50 -0.71 -14.22
C LEU A 69 5.89 -0.36 -12.86
N THR A 70 5.35 0.84 -12.68
CA THR A 70 4.65 1.25 -11.45
C THR A 70 3.39 0.41 -11.25
N ASP A 71 2.62 0.19 -12.32
CA ASP A 71 1.38 -0.59 -12.30
C ASP A 71 1.62 -2.06 -12.04
N ALA A 72 2.62 -2.62 -12.74
CA ALA A 72 3.11 -3.97 -12.50
C ALA A 72 3.61 -4.13 -11.06
N GLY A 73 4.32 -3.12 -10.54
CA GLY A 73 4.79 -3.07 -9.16
C GLY A 73 3.65 -3.09 -8.15
N ALA A 74 2.59 -2.30 -8.36
CA ALA A 74 1.41 -2.27 -7.48
C ALA A 74 0.70 -3.64 -7.43
N ILE A 75 0.45 -4.26 -8.58
CA ILE A 75 -0.18 -5.59 -8.65
C ILE A 75 0.76 -6.67 -8.09
N GLY A 76 2.05 -6.58 -8.38
CA GLY A 76 3.09 -7.46 -7.85
C GLY A 76 3.18 -7.41 -6.33
N LEU A 77 3.14 -6.22 -5.74
CA LEU A 77 3.08 -6.02 -4.29
C LEU A 77 1.80 -6.58 -3.68
N ALA A 78 0.64 -6.38 -4.32
CA ALA A 78 -0.62 -6.97 -3.85
C ALA A 78 -0.57 -8.52 -3.87
N LEU A 79 0.00 -9.11 -4.93
CA LEU A 79 0.22 -10.56 -5.03
C LEU A 79 1.22 -11.06 -3.99
N PHE A 80 2.28 -10.29 -3.73
CA PHE A 80 3.29 -10.59 -2.72
C PHE A 80 2.69 -10.51 -1.31
N ALA A 81 1.89 -9.49 -1.00
CA ALA A 81 1.18 -9.35 0.27
C ALA A 81 0.21 -10.52 0.51
N MET A 82 -0.57 -10.91 -0.50
CA MET A 82 -1.42 -12.11 -0.40
C MET A 82 -0.61 -13.39 -0.18
N TRP A 83 0.59 -13.50 -0.75
CA TRP A 83 1.46 -14.64 -0.53
C TRP A 83 2.09 -14.63 0.87
N ILE A 84 2.50 -13.46 1.36
CA ILE A 84 3.13 -13.32 2.69
C ILE A 84 2.12 -13.52 3.82
N ALA A 85 0.87 -13.09 3.64
CA ALA A 85 -0.21 -13.29 4.62
C ALA A 85 -0.49 -14.78 4.93
N ASN A 86 -0.06 -15.69 4.05
CA ASN A 86 -0.22 -17.13 4.24
C ASN A 86 1.03 -17.81 4.86
N ARG A 87 2.07 -17.06 5.23
CA ARG A 87 3.31 -17.60 5.82
C ARG A 87 3.27 -17.50 7.35
N PRO A 88 3.48 -18.60 8.10
CA PRO A 88 3.53 -18.53 9.56
C PRO A 88 4.76 -17.75 10.03
N ALA A 89 4.61 -16.97 11.10
CA ALA A 89 5.72 -16.34 11.80
C ALA A 89 6.69 -17.40 12.33
N SER A 90 7.98 -17.05 12.45
CA SER A 90 9.03 -17.96 12.93
C SER A 90 9.72 -17.38 14.15
N ILE A 91 10.34 -18.19 15.01
CA ILE A 91 11.04 -17.68 16.20
C ILE A 91 12.17 -16.69 15.84
N LYS A 92 12.82 -16.86 14.68
CA LYS A 92 13.85 -15.92 14.20
C LYS A 92 13.29 -14.64 13.58
N ARG A 93 11.98 -14.58 13.33
CA ARG A 93 11.26 -13.47 12.70
C ARG A 93 9.91 -13.36 13.39
N THR A 94 9.89 -12.75 14.58
CA THR A 94 8.74 -12.68 15.47
C THR A 94 7.55 -11.95 14.85
N PHE A 95 7.82 -10.90 14.06
CA PHE A 95 6.84 -10.23 13.19
C PHE A 95 6.69 -10.88 11.80
N GLY A 96 7.30 -12.04 11.55
CA GLY A 96 7.25 -12.68 10.23
C GLY A 96 8.01 -11.90 9.15
N TYR A 97 7.42 -11.80 7.96
CA TYR A 97 8.08 -11.27 6.76
C TYR A 97 7.50 -9.93 6.27
N TYR A 98 6.68 -9.26 7.09
CA TYR A 98 5.96 -8.05 6.70
C TYR A 98 6.86 -6.94 6.15
N ARG A 99 8.04 -6.68 6.74
CA ARG A 99 9.00 -5.68 6.21
C ARG A 99 9.55 -6.00 4.81
N THR A 100 9.43 -7.24 4.33
CA THR A 100 9.88 -7.61 2.98
C THR A 100 9.00 -6.96 1.90
N GLU A 101 7.72 -6.73 2.20
CA GLU A 101 6.80 -5.98 1.32
C GLU A 101 7.28 -4.54 1.14
N VAL A 102 7.63 -3.88 2.25
CA VAL A 102 8.15 -2.51 2.28
C VAL A 102 9.45 -2.39 1.48
N LEU A 103 10.37 -3.35 1.65
CA LEU A 103 11.62 -3.39 0.89
C LEU A 103 11.40 -3.61 -0.62
N ALA A 104 10.44 -4.46 -1.00
CA ALA A 104 10.07 -4.65 -2.40
C ALA A 104 9.48 -3.36 -3.00
N ALA A 105 8.62 -2.67 -2.24
CA ALA A 105 8.05 -1.39 -2.65
C ALA A 105 9.13 -0.30 -2.80
N MET A 106 10.11 -0.27 -1.90
CA MET A 106 11.27 0.61 -1.97
C MET A 106 12.08 0.38 -3.25
N PHE A 107 12.38 -0.89 -3.56
CA PHE A 107 13.13 -1.24 -4.75
C PHE A 107 12.40 -0.80 -6.02
N ASN A 108 11.08 -1.03 -6.08
CA ASN A 108 10.25 -0.58 -7.20
C ASN A 108 10.30 0.95 -7.35
N ALA A 109 10.06 1.68 -6.26
CA ALA A 109 10.05 3.13 -6.26
C ALA A 109 11.41 3.73 -6.69
N PHE A 110 12.52 3.22 -6.15
CA PHE A 110 13.86 3.65 -6.54
C PHE A 110 14.20 3.32 -7.99
N SER A 111 13.76 2.16 -8.50
CA SER A 111 13.97 1.79 -9.90
C SER A 111 13.34 2.80 -10.85
N LEU A 112 12.11 3.24 -10.55
CA LEU A 112 11.42 4.28 -11.34
C LEU A 112 12.19 5.60 -11.37
N TRP A 113 12.79 5.98 -10.24
CA TRP A 113 13.57 7.21 -10.12
C TRP A 113 14.85 7.16 -10.93
N VAL A 114 15.56 6.02 -10.89
CA VAL A 114 16.75 5.80 -11.71
C VAL A 114 16.39 5.84 -13.20
N ILE A 115 15.30 5.18 -13.62
CA ILE A 115 14.84 5.18 -15.01
C ILE A 115 14.45 6.60 -15.46
N ALA A 116 13.69 7.34 -14.65
CA ALA A 116 13.30 8.72 -14.96
C ALA A 116 14.52 9.66 -15.07
N ALA A 117 15.49 9.54 -14.15
CA ALA A 117 16.74 10.31 -14.21
C ALA A 117 17.52 9.99 -15.50
N TRP A 118 17.56 8.72 -15.90
CA TRP A 118 18.17 8.31 -17.16
C TRP A 118 17.43 8.88 -18.38
N ILE A 119 16.09 8.87 -18.40
CA ILE A 119 15.28 9.49 -19.46
C ILE A 119 15.58 10.99 -19.57
N PHE A 120 15.67 11.72 -18.46
CA PHE A 120 15.98 13.15 -18.48
C PHE A 120 17.40 13.43 -18.96
N PHE A 121 18.36 12.61 -18.55
CA PHE A 121 19.74 12.69 -19.02
C PHE A 121 19.83 12.48 -20.54
N GLU A 122 19.17 11.43 -21.05
CA GLU A 122 19.14 11.12 -22.49
C GLU A 122 18.38 12.20 -23.28
N ALA A 123 17.27 12.73 -22.74
CA ALA A 123 16.54 13.83 -23.35
C ALA A 123 17.41 15.09 -23.47
N TYR A 124 18.17 15.43 -22.42
CA TYR A 124 19.11 16.55 -22.45
C TYR A 124 20.17 16.38 -23.55
N HIS A 125 20.70 15.17 -23.72
CA HIS A 125 21.63 14.88 -24.83
C HIS A 125 20.95 15.06 -26.19
N ARG A 126 19.73 14.57 -26.37
CA ARG A 126 18.99 14.67 -27.64
C ARG A 126 18.52 16.08 -28.00
N PHE A 127 18.34 16.95 -27.00
CA PHE A 127 18.10 18.38 -27.25
C PHE A 127 19.33 19.10 -27.84
N ARG A 128 20.54 18.58 -27.57
CA ARG A 128 21.79 19.12 -28.10
C ARG A 128 22.16 18.49 -29.44
N ASP A 129 22.09 17.16 -29.50
CA ASP A 129 22.40 16.36 -30.67
C ASP A 129 21.15 15.57 -31.10
N VAL A 130 20.39 16.17 -32.03
CA VAL A 130 19.12 15.61 -32.49
C VAL A 130 19.34 14.22 -33.07
N THR A 131 18.75 13.23 -32.41
CA THR A 131 18.82 11.82 -32.81
C THR A 131 17.53 11.45 -33.54
N GLU A 132 17.65 10.70 -34.64
CA GLU A 132 16.49 10.23 -35.40
C GLU A 132 15.70 9.19 -34.60
N VAL A 133 14.37 9.31 -34.62
CA VAL A 133 13.44 8.43 -33.92
C VAL A 133 12.58 7.71 -34.95
N GLN A 134 12.49 6.38 -34.95
CA GLN A 134 11.69 5.67 -35.95
C GLN A 134 10.18 5.85 -35.68
N GLY A 135 9.61 6.97 -36.14
CA GLY A 135 8.24 7.37 -35.86
C GLY A 135 7.18 6.32 -36.26
N GLY A 136 7.48 5.46 -37.24
CA GLY A 136 6.61 4.34 -37.62
C GLY A 136 6.44 3.32 -36.50
N ILE A 137 7.54 2.93 -35.85
CA ILE A 137 7.50 2.00 -34.72
C ILE A 137 6.80 2.67 -33.52
N VAL A 138 7.13 3.94 -33.25
CA VAL A 138 6.49 4.72 -32.17
C VAL A 138 4.99 4.81 -32.36
N LEU A 139 4.54 5.12 -33.58
CA LEU A 139 3.13 5.24 -33.90
C LEU A 139 2.39 3.90 -33.75
N ILE A 140 2.96 2.80 -34.24
CA ILE A 140 2.33 1.47 -34.13
C ILE A 140 2.24 1.03 -32.67
N ALA A 141 3.33 1.17 -31.90
CA ALA A 141 3.34 0.80 -30.49
C ALA A 141 2.37 1.68 -29.67
N GLY A 142 2.45 3.00 -29.82
CA GLY A 142 1.55 3.94 -29.15
C GLY A 142 0.08 3.73 -29.53
N ALA A 143 -0.21 3.41 -30.79
CA ALA A 143 -1.58 3.11 -31.22
C ALA A 143 -2.10 1.80 -30.62
N ALA A 144 -1.25 0.78 -30.48
CA ALA A 144 -1.60 -0.46 -29.80
C ALA A 144 -1.93 -0.20 -28.32
N GLY A 145 -1.08 0.54 -27.61
CA GLY A 145 -1.31 0.95 -26.22
C GLY A 145 -2.59 1.78 -26.06
N LEU A 146 -2.81 2.73 -26.95
CA LEU A 146 -4.02 3.55 -26.97
C LEU A 146 -5.28 2.69 -27.13
N VAL A 147 -5.29 1.69 -28.02
CA VAL A 147 -6.41 0.76 -28.18
C VAL A 147 -6.65 -0.04 -26.91
N VAL A 148 -5.59 -0.55 -26.28
CA VAL A 148 -5.70 -1.30 -25.01
C VAL A 148 -6.29 -0.41 -23.90
N ASN A 149 -5.82 0.82 -23.76
CA ASN A 149 -6.29 1.75 -22.73
C ASN A 149 -7.74 2.21 -22.98
N ILE A 150 -8.14 2.42 -24.24
CA ILE A 150 -9.54 2.71 -24.59
C ILE A 150 -10.45 1.52 -24.23
N LEU A 151 -10.04 0.29 -24.54
CA LEU A 151 -10.81 -0.90 -24.17
C LEU A 151 -10.94 -1.04 -22.66
N ALA A 152 -9.85 -0.83 -21.91
CA ALA A 152 -9.86 -0.83 -20.45
C ALA A 152 -10.82 0.25 -19.89
N ALA A 153 -10.71 1.48 -20.37
CA ALA A 153 -11.56 2.60 -19.97
C ALA A 153 -13.04 2.32 -20.22
N TRP A 154 -13.37 1.76 -21.39
CA TRP A 154 -14.74 1.42 -21.77
C TRP A 154 -15.35 0.33 -20.89
N ILE A 155 -14.57 -0.72 -20.56
CA ILE A 155 -15.00 -1.78 -19.64
C ILE A 155 -15.24 -1.21 -18.23
N LEU A 156 -14.34 -0.35 -17.75
CA LEU A 156 -14.43 0.27 -16.42
C LEU A 156 -15.59 1.26 -16.33
N HIS A 157 -15.81 2.10 -17.34
CA HIS A 157 -16.93 3.05 -17.39
C HIS A 157 -18.29 2.34 -17.27
N ARG A 158 -18.45 1.18 -17.93
CA ARG A 158 -19.66 0.35 -17.80
C ARG A 158 -19.85 -0.25 -16.41
N SER A 159 -18.78 -0.32 -15.62
CA SER A 159 -18.77 -0.89 -14.27
C SER A 159 -18.71 0.20 -13.16
N ALA A 160 -18.62 1.48 -13.54
CA ALA A 160 -18.31 2.60 -12.64
C ALA A 160 -19.44 2.98 -11.67
N GLY A 161 -20.68 2.55 -11.93
CA GLY A 161 -21.82 2.86 -11.06
C GLY A 161 -21.81 2.22 -9.67
N HIS A 162 -20.78 1.44 -9.28
CA HIS A 162 -20.86 0.53 -8.13
C HIS A 162 -19.77 0.62 -7.05
N SER A 163 -18.67 1.38 -7.21
CA SER A 163 -17.72 1.58 -6.10
C SER A 163 -16.67 2.68 -6.34
N LEU A 164 -16.16 3.26 -5.23
CA LEU A 164 -15.04 4.20 -5.23
C LEU A 164 -13.75 3.59 -5.82
N ASN A 165 -13.57 2.27 -5.72
CA ASN A 165 -12.44 1.58 -6.34
C ASN A 165 -12.47 1.66 -7.87
N VAL A 166 -13.67 1.64 -8.49
CA VAL A 166 -13.78 1.77 -9.95
C VAL A 166 -13.50 3.19 -10.41
N GLU A 167 -13.89 4.20 -9.62
CA GLU A 167 -13.53 5.60 -9.87
C GLU A 167 -12.01 5.81 -9.82
N GLY A 168 -11.33 5.22 -8.83
CA GLY A 168 -9.87 5.23 -8.75
C GLY A 168 -9.19 4.56 -9.95
N ALA A 169 -9.66 3.37 -10.33
CA ALA A 169 -9.17 2.67 -11.51
C ALA A 169 -9.44 3.44 -12.81
N PHE A 170 -10.57 4.14 -12.93
CA PHE A 170 -10.89 4.96 -14.09
C PHE A 170 -9.96 6.17 -14.23
N ARG A 171 -9.65 6.87 -13.12
CA ARG A 171 -8.69 7.98 -13.12
C ARG A 171 -7.30 7.54 -13.51
N HIS A 172 -6.88 6.36 -13.05
CA HIS A 172 -5.62 5.74 -13.46
C HIS A 172 -5.57 5.51 -14.97
N VAL A 173 -6.56 4.80 -15.51
CA VAL A 173 -6.62 4.53 -16.96
C VAL A 173 -6.72 5.80 -17.80
N MET A 174 -7.34 6.87 -17.29
CA MET A 174 -7.36 8.16 -17.97
C MET A 174 -5.96 8.80 -18.06
N ALA A 175 -5.13 8.63 -17.03
CA ALA A 175 -3.73 9.08 -17.07
C ALA A 175 -2.92 8.28 -18.11
N ASP A 176 -3.09 6.95 -18.15
CA ASP A 176 -2.45 6.08 -19.15
C ASP A 176 -2.87 6.47 -20.56
N LEU A 177 -4.16 6.76 -20.75
CA LEU A 177 -4.71 7.21 -22.03
C LEU A 177 -4.05 8.51 -22.49
N MET A 178 -3.82 9.47 -21.60
CA MET A 178 -3.11 10.71 -21.92
C MET A 178 -1.66 10.44 -22.34
N GLY A 179 -0.98 9.51 -21.66
CA GLY A 179 0.34 9.03 -22.03
C GLY A 179 0.37 8.45 -23.44
N SER A 180 -0.48 7.47 -23.73
CA SER A 180 -0.56 6.82 -25.04
C SER A 180 -0.97 7.77 -26.17
N VAL A 181 -1.89 8.71 -25.93
CA VAL A 181 -2.22 9.79 -26.89
C VAL A 181 -0.99 10.63 -27.17
N GLY A 182 -0.23 10.99 -26.14
CA GLY A 182 1.05 11.66 -26.30
C GLY A 182 1.97 10.89 -27.25
N VAL A 183 2.19 9.59 -26.99
CA VAL A 183 3.11 8.75 -27.77
C VAL A 183 2.71 8.70 -29.24
N VAL A 184 1.41 8.53 -29.51
CA VAL A 184 0.85 8.56 -30.87
C VAL A 184 1.11 9.92 -31.53
N VAL A 185 0.84 11.02 -30.83
CA VAL A 185 1.10 12.37 -31.33
C VAL A 185 2.58 12.57 -31.65
N SER A 186 3.49 12.12 -30.79
CA SER A 186 4.93 12.15 -31.04
C SER A 186 5.32 11.39 -32.32
N GLY A 187 4.79 10.17 -32.50
CA GLY A 187 5.01 9.36 -33.70
C GLY A 187 4.49 10.04 -34.98
N VAL A 188 3.28 10.61 -34.93
CA VAL A 188 2.72 11.38 -36.06
C VAL A 188 3.57 12.60 -36.38
N LEU A 189 3.98 13.37 -35.38
CA LEU A 189 4.77 14.59 -35.57
C LEU A 189 6.14 14.27 -36.20
N THR A 190 6.74 13.16 -35.76
CA THR A 190 8.00 12.67 -36.30
C THR A 190 7.85 12.24 -37.76
N LEU A 191 6.80 11.47 -38.10
CA LEU A 191 6.57 11.00 -39.47
C LEU A 191 6.15 12.09 -40.45
N ALA A 192 5.27 12.99 -40.03
CA ALA A 192 4.68 14.00 -40.93
C ALA A 192 5.57 15.22 -41.11
N PHE A 193 6.31 15.63 -40.07
CA PHE A 193 7.08 16.88 -40.07
C PHE A 193 8.59 16.68 -39.88
N GLY A 194 9.06 15.44 -39.65
CA GLY A 194 10.46 15.19 -39.29
C GLY A 194 10.84 15.82 -37.95
N TRP A 195 9.87 16.02 -37.05
CA TRP A 195 10.11 16.70 -35.78
C TRP A 195 10.61 15.74 -34.70
N TRP A 196 11.88 15.34 -34.81
CA TRP A 196 12.52 14.36 -33.91
C TRP A 196 12.54 14.78 -32.43
N LEU A 197 12.44 16.08 -32.14
CA LEU A 197 12.37 16.60 -30.76
C LEU A 197 11.02 16.37 -30.07
N ALA A 198 9.97 16.01 -30.81
CA ALA A 198 8.66 15.70 -30.21
C ALA A 198 8.76 14.55 -29.20
N ASP A 199 9.58 13.54 -29.50
CA ASP A 199 9.77 12.35 -28.67
C ASP A 199 10.50 12.64 -27.34
N PRO A 200 11.68 13.30 -27.32
CA PRO A 200 12.32 13.71 -26.07
C PRO A 200 11.47 14.62 -25.19
N ILE A 201 10.72 15.57 -25.77
CA ILE A 201 9.82 16.45 -25.00
C ILE A 201 8.76 15.62 -24.29
N LEU A 202 8.15 14.69 -25.01
CA LEU A 202 7.12 13.83 -24.45
C LEU A 202 7.71 12.83 -23.42
N GLY A 203 8.88 12.27 -23.68
CA GLY A 203 9.58 11.41 -22.72
C GLY A 203 9.87 12.13 -21.40
N VAL A 204 10.30 13.40 -21.46
CA VAL A 204 10.46 14.24 -20.25
C VAL A 204 9.12 14.47 -19.55
N PHE A 205 8.06 14.76 -20.30
CA PHE A 205 6.73 14.96 -19.73
C PHE A 205 6.22 13.70 -19.00
N ILE A 206 6.26 12.54 -19.64
CA ILE A 206 5.85 11.26 -19.03
C ILE A 206 6.76 10.91 -17.86
N GLY A 207 8.08 11.08 -18.00
CA GLY A 207 9.04 10.85 -16.91
C GLY A 207 8.76 11.72 -15.68
N ALA A 208 8.36 12.98 -15.88
CA ALA A 208 7.96 13.87 -14.79
C ALA A 208 6.66 13.41 -14.10
N LEU A 209 5.69 12.90 -14.86
CA LEU A 209 4.47 12.30 -14.31
C LEU A 209 4.78 11.06 -13.47
N VAL A 210 5.70 10.19 -13.93
CA VAL A 210 6.14 9.00 -13.17
C VAL A 210 6.82 9.40 -11.86
N LEU A 211 7.65 10.44 -11.85
CA LEU A 211 8.24 10.96 -10.60
C LEU A 211 7.18 11.53 -9.66
N ALA A 212 6.24 12.31 -10.19
CA ALA A 212 5.16 12.89 -9.38
C ALA A 212 4.26 11.81 -8.76
N SER A 213 3.90 10.77 -9.52
CA SER A 213 3.05 9.68 -9.04
C SER A 213 3.78 8.78 -8.04
N SER A 214 5.08 8.52 -8.24
CA SER A 214 5.89 7.68 -7.35
C SER A 214 6.33 8.38 -6.06
N TRP A 215 6.33 9.71 -5.99
CA TRP A 215 6.72 10.48 -4.79
C TRP A 215 5.94 10.07 -3.54
N GLY A 216 4.63 9.85 -3.68
CA GLY A 216 3.78 9.38 -2.58
C GLY A 216 4.16 7.97 -2.10
N LEU A 217 4.58 7.08 -3.00
CA LEU A 217 5.03 5.74 -2.64
C LEU A 217 6.37 5.79 -1.88
N VAL A 218 7.32 6.58 -2.39
CA VAL A 218 8.64 6.78 -1.77
C VAL A 218 8.50 7.29 -0.34
N THR A 219 7.74 8.37 -0.15
CA THR A 219 7.54 9.00 1.17
C THR A 219 6.90 8.03 2.17
N ARG A 220 5.88 7.26 1.76
CA ARG A 220 5.27 6.23 2.61
C ARG A 220 6.25 5.13 3.00
N VAL A 221 7.06 4.64 2.05
CA VAL A 221 8.07 3.61 2.33
C VAL A 221 9.12 4.12 3.33
N PHE A 222 9.60 5.35 3.17
CA PHE A 222 10.53 5.96 4.11
C PHE A 222 9.92 6.12 5.50
N GLN A 223 8.66 6.56 5.61
CA GLN A 223 7.95 6.68 6.88
C GLN A 223 7.88 5.34 7.62
N VAL A 224 7.57 4.25 6.90
CA VAL A 224 7.54 2.90 7.49
C VAL A 224 8.93 2.44 7.94
N LEU A 225 9.97 2.71 7.15
CA LEU A 225 11.35 2.32 7.49
C LEU A 225 11.94 3.11 8.65
N LEU A 226 11.53 4.38 8.80
CA LEU A 226 11.92 5.26 9.91
C LEU A 226 11.04 5.07 11.16
N GLU A 227 10.17 4.05 11.17
CA GLU A 227 9.25 3.76 12.28
C GLU A 227 8.37 4.98 12.64
N GLY A 228 8.02 5.78 11.63
CA GLY A 228 7.13 6.93 11.79
C GLY A 228 5.72 6.52 12.16
N SER A 229 5.01 7.44 12.84
CA SER A 229 3.62 7.24 13.24
C SER A 229 2.72 6.95 12.03
N PRO A 230 1.69 6.07 12.18
CA PRO A 230 0.78 5.78 11.08
C PRO A 230 0.10 7.05 10.57
N ALA A 231 0.09 7.26 9.24
CA ALA A 231 -0.38 8.52 8.64
C ALA A 231 -1.85 8.88 8.91
N HIS A 232 -2.67 7.91 9.33
CA HIS A 232 -4.08 8.10 9.65
C HIS A 232 -4.34 8.28 11.15
N VAL A 233 -3.33 8.10 12.01
CA VAL A 233 -3.45 8.21 13.46
C VAL A 233 -2.95 9.58 13.90
N ASP A 234 -3.85 10.35 14.51
CA ASP A 234 -3.49 11.55 15.24
C ASP A 234 -3.02 11.14 16.64
N MET A 235 -1.70 11.16 16.85
CA MET A 235 -1.08 10.76 18.12
C MET A 235 -1.58 11.61 19.30
N HIS A 236 -1.90 12.89 19.09
CA HIS A 236 -2.42 13.73 20.17
C HIS A 236 -3.82 13.27 20.58
N ARG A 237 -4.69 12.98 19.62
CA ARG A 237 -6.03 12.45 19.90
C ARG A 237 -5.99 11.07 20.54
N LEU A 238 -5.05 10.22 20.12
CA LEU A 238 -4.87 8.90 20.74
C LEU A 238 -4.49 9.03 22.21
N CYS A 239 -3.50 9.87 22.54
CA CYS A 239 -3.12 10.12 23.93
C CYS A 239 -4.30 10.68 24.73
N GLN A 240 -4.98 11.71 24.21
CA GLN A 240 -6.13 12.33 24.90
C GLN A 240 -7.24 11.32 25.17
N ALA A 241 -7.62 10.51 24.18
CA ALA A 241 -8.65 9.49 24.36
C ALA A 241 -8.27 8.43 25.41
N MET A 242 -6.98 8.12 25.54
CA MET A 242 -6.48 7.21 26.58
C MET A 242 -6.43 7.89 27.96
N GLU A 243 -6.09 9.17 28.03
CA GLU A 243 -6.03 9.97 29.27
C GLU A 243 -7.43 10.33 29.82
N ASP A 244 -8.43 10.44 28.95
CA ASP A 244 -9.83 10.71 29.34
C ASP A 244 -10.50 9.52 30.05
N MET A 245 -9.85 8.35 30.07
CA MET A 245 -10.36 7.17 30.77
C MET A 245 -10.20 7.28 32.29
N GLU A 246 -11.28 6.97 33.01
CA GLU A 246 -11.26 6.94 34.48
C GLU A 246 -10.16 6.01 35.00
N GLY A 247 -9.34 6.52 35.91
CA GLY A 247 -8.20 5.81 36.49
C GLY A 247 -6.86 6.03 35.77
N VAL A 248 -6.84 6.67 34.60
CA VAL A 248 -5.59 7.07 33.93
C VAL A 248 -5.17 8.46 34.40
N THR A 249 -3.94 8.57 34.90
CA THR A 249 -3.35 9.86 35.30
C THR A 249 -2.49 10.47 34.19
N LEU A 250 -1.75 9.63 33.45
CA LEU A 250 -0.80 10.09 32.43
C LEU A 250 -0.54 8.98 31.41
N VAL A 251 -0.43 9.34 30.13
CA VAL A 251 0.12 8.46 29.10
C VAL A 251 1.46 9.00 28.64
N HIS A 252 2.51 8.20 28.77
CA HIS A 252 3.88 8.60 28.43
C HIS A 252 4.62 7.47 27.70
N ASP A 253 5.78 7.80 27.13
CA ASP A 253 6.59 6.87 26.32
C ASP A 253 5.78 6.14 25.25
N ILE A 254 4.94 6.91 24.55
CA ILE A 254 4.04 6.39 23.53
C ILE A 254 4.74 6.36 22.17
N HIS A 255 4.84 5.16 21.59
CA HIS A 255 5.39 4.94 20.27
C HIS A 255 4.39 4.16 19.45
N ALA A 256 3.99 4.73 18.31
CA ALA A 256 3.18 4.03 17.32
C ALA A 256 3.93 4.01 16.00
N TRP A 257 3.93 2.86 15.32
CA TRP A 257 4.58 2.72 14.03
C TRP A 257 3.84 1.74 13.12
N THR A 258 4.07 1.87 11.82
CA THR A 258 3.54 0.93 10.83
C THR A 258 4.58 -0.15 10.55
N ILE A 259 4.21 -1.44 10.62
CA ILE A 259 5.12 -2.55 10.26
C ILE A 259 5.00 -2.88 8.77
N THR A 260 3.76 -2.95 8.28
CA THR A 260 3.41 -3.02 6.85
C THR A 260 2.01 -2.46 6.64
N SER A 261 1.55 -2.40 5.39
CA SER A 261 0.21 -1.98 5.00
C SER A 261 -0.87 -2.69 5.83
N GLY A 262 -1.58 -1.95 6.69
CA GLY A 262 -2.67 -2.46 7.54
C GLY A 262 -2.20 -3.30 8.73
N TYR A 263 -0.93 -3.16 9.14
CA TYR A 263 -0.42 -3.75 10.37
C TYR A 263 0.38 -2.73 11.18
N GLU A 264 -0.37 -1.98 11.99
CA GLU A 264 0.11 -0.94 12.90
C GLU A 264 0.37 -1.50 14.31
N SER A 265 1.38 -0.95 14.97
CA SER A 265 1.81 -1.33 16.31
C SER A 265 1.87 -0.12 17.23
N LEU A 266 1.55 -0.31 18.51
CA LEU A 266 1.60 0.69 19.58
C LEU A 266 2.24 0.10 20.83
N THR A 267 3.17 0.86 21.41
CA THR A 267 3.66 0.69 22.78
C THR A 267 3.39 1.96 23.57
N ALA A 268 2.90 1.85 24.80
CA ALA A 268 2.66 3.00 25.66
C ALA A 268 2.83 2.63 27.13
N HIS A 269 3.26 3.59 27.93
CA HIS A 269 3.26 3.50 29.38
C HIS A 269 2.09 4.34 29.92
N VAL A 270 1.34 3.76 30.84
CA VAL A 270 0.12 4.36 31.39
C VAL A 270 0.25 4.39 32.90
N LEU A 271 0.33 5.60 33.45
CA LEU A 271 0.31 5.82 34.88
C LEU A 271 -1.14 5.76 35.36
N VAL A 272 -1.40 4.88 36.31
CA VAL A 272 -2.72 4.64 36.90
C VAL A 272 -2.80 5.32 38.25
N ASP A 273 -3.96 5.92 38.53
CA ASP A 273 -4.25 6.49 39.84
C ASP A 273 -4.14 5.40 40.93
N PRO A 274 -3.30 5.58 41.97
CA PRO A 274 -3.18 4.63 43.07
C PRO A 274 -4.50 4.35 43.80
N GLU A 275 -5.46 5.28 43.75
CA GLU A 275 -6.78 5.16 44.37
C GLU A 275 -7.83 4.57 43.43
N TYR A 276 -7.47 4.23 42.19
CA TYR A 276 -8.41 3.65 41.22
C TYR A 276 -9.01 2.33 41.75
N PRO A 277 -10.34 2.24 41.93
CA PRO A 277 -10.98 1.09 42.55
C PRO A 277 -11.13 -0.11 41.60
N GLY A 278 -10.91 0.07 40.30
CA GLY A 278 -11.08 -0.96 39.28
C GLY A 278 -9.88 -1.89 39.10
N GLU A 279 -10.10 -3.01 38.40
CA GLU A 279 -9.03 -3.94 38.07
C GLU A 279 -8.13 -3.40 36.93
N LEU A 280 -6.81 -3.37 37.16
CA LEU A 280 -5.82 -2.89 36.18
C LEU A 280 -5.90 -3.60 34.82
N GLU A 281 -6.15 -4.90 34.82
CA GLU A 281 -6.29 -5.68 33.58
C GLU A 281 -7.53 -5.28 32.77
N THR A 282 -8.61 -4.89 33.44
CA THR A 282 -9.83 -4.40 32.79
C THR A 282 -9.58 -3.02 32.16
N LEU A 283 -8.93 -2.12 32.90
CA LEU A 283 -8.53 -0.80 32.37
C LEU A 283 -7.59 -0.95 31.16
N ARG A 284 -6.57 -1.80 31.26
CA ARG A 284 -5.63 -2.09 30.17
C ARG A 284 -6.36 -2.57 28.91
N ARG A 285 -7.36 -3.46 29.04
CA ARG A 285 -8.15 -3.95 27.90
C ARG A 285 -9.03 -2.86 27.28
N GLN A 286 -9.61 -1.97 28.08
CA GLN A 286 -10.39 -0.84 27.57
C GLN A 286 -9.52 0.11 26.76
N LEU A 287 -8.32 0.44 27.27
CA LEU A 287 -7.35 1.24 26.53
C LEU A 287 -6.91 0.58 25.21
N GLN A 288 -6.69 -0.73 25.23
CA GLN A 288 -6.43 -1.49 24.00
C GLN A 288 -7.62 -1.44 23.02
N GLN A 289 -8.85 -1.47 23.52
CA GLN A 289 -10.04 -1.36 22.68
C GLN A 289 -10.17 0.01 22.02
N ILE A 290 -9.85 1.09 22.74
CA ILE A 290 -9.82 2.45 22.17
C ILE A 290 -8.81 2.51 21.02
N ALA A 291 -7.56 2.11 21.28
CA ALA A 291 -6.52 2.10 20.26
C ALA A 291 -6.87 1.21 19.04
N TYR A 292 -7.58 0.10 19.25
CA TYR A 292 -8.01 -0.79 18.18
C TYR A 292 -9.21 -0.26 17.38
N HIS A 293 -10.30 0.11 18.06
CA HIS A 293 -11.56 0.47 17.40
C HIS A 293 -11.55 1.89 16.84
N ASP A 294 -10.99 2.83 17.58
CA ASP A 294 -11.08 4.26 17.22
C ASP A 294 -9.90 4.70 16.35
N PHE A 295 -8.75 4.02 16.51
CA PHE A 295 -7.50 4.36 15.81
C PHE A 295 -6.97 3.25 14.89
N GLY A 296 -7.59 2.07 14.87
CA GLY A 296 -7.24 0.99 13.94
C GLY A 296 -5.96 0.22 14.26
N ILE A 297 -5.38 0.39 15.47
CA ILE A 297 -4.09 -0.22 15.81
C ILE A 297 -4.28 -1.66 16.29
N SER A 298 -3.72 -2.62 15.57
CA SER A 298 -3.97 -4.05 15.82
C SER A 298 -3.01 -4.71 16.81
N HIS A 299 -1.75 -4.25 16.89
CA HIS A 299 -0.75 -4.81 17.80
C HIS A 299 -0.42 -3.82 18.92
N ILE A 300 -0.98 -4.04 20.11
CA ILE A 300 -0.92 -3.06 21.20
C ILE A 300 -0.29 -3.67 22.46
N THR A 301 0.77 -3.06 22.95
CA THR A 301 1.36 -3.36 24.26
C THR A 301 1.25 -2.12 25.14
N ILE A 302 0.60 -2.27 26.29
CA ILE A 302 0.46 -1.19 27.27
C ILE A 302 1.07 -1.67 28.58
N GLN A 303 2.05 -0.92 29.08
CA GLN A 303 2.64 -1.11 30.39
C GLN A 303 1.87 -0.24 31.40
N MET A 304 1.28 -0.89 32.40
CA MET A 304 0.56 -0.21 33.48
C MET A 304 1.53 0.09 34.62
N GLU A 305 1.60 1.34 35.05
CA GLU A 305 2.51 1.83 36.10
C GLU A 305 1.72 2.50 37.22
N GLN A 306 2.23 2.43 38.46
CA GLN A 306 1.62 3.07 39.64
C GLN A 306 2.49 4.19 40.22
N SER A 307 3.69 4.37 39.69
CA SER A 307 4.58 5.48 40.02
C SER A 307 5.49 5.78 38.83
N LEU A 308 5.99 7.02 38.77
CA LEU A 308 7.01 7.45 37.80
C LEU A 308 8.44 7.14 38.27
N GLU A 309 8.60 6.40 39.39
CA GLU A 309 9.92 6.06 39.92
C GLU A 309 10.62 5.06 38.97
N GLY A 310 11.74 5.48 38.40
CA GLY A 310 12.53 4.66 37.46
C GLY A 310 12.31 5.00 35.97
N CYS A 311 11.38 5.91 35.64
CA CYS A 311 11.22 6.42 34.29
C CYS A 311 12.34 7.43 33.97
N THR A 312 13.35 6.97 33.22
CA THR A 312 14.45 7.81 32.76
C THR A 312 14.13 8.60 31.50
N GLU A 313 13.09 8.22 30.77
CA GLU A 313 12.71 8.84 29.49
C GLU A 313 11.52 9.79 29.66
N ARG A 314 11.65 11.01 29.11
CA ARG A 314 10.59 12.04 29.10
C ARG A 314 10.01 12.21 27.70
N HIS A 315 9.67 11.10 27.04
CA HIS A 315 8.87 11.15 25.82
C HIS A 315 7.40 11.39 26.19
N HIS A 316 7.14 12.54 26.79
CA HIS A 316 5.79 13.08 26.92
C HIS A 316 5.57 13.91 25.65
N PHE A 317 4.50 13.64 24.91
CA PHE A 317 4.05 14.64 23.95
C PHE A 317 3.61 15.81 24.82
N ASP A 318 4.37 16.91 24.78
CA ASP A 318 3.89 18.17 25.34
C ASP A 318 2.59 18.49 24.62
N HIS A 319 1.49 18.16 25.28
CA HIS A 319 0.19 18.66 24.88
C HIS A 319 0.35 20.17 24.87
N ILE A 320 0.10 20.80 23.72
CA ILE A 320 -0.22 22.22 23.69
C ILE A 320 -1.57 22.32 24.40
N PHE A 321 -1.56 22.22 25.73
CA PHE A 321 -2.61 22.77 26.55
C PHE A 321 -2.59 24.26 26.22
N ALA A 322 -3.63 24.69 25.51
CA ALA A 322 -4.04 26.07 25.56
C ALA A 322 -4.09 26.42 27.05
N ASP A 323 -3.17 27.29 27.44
CA ASP A 323 -3.16 28.02 28.70
C ASP A 323 -4.53 28.65 28.91
N THR A 324 -5.42 27.88 29.52
CA THR A 324 -6.71 28.36 30.02
C THR A 324 -6.59 28.29 31.53
N GLY A 325 -5.84 29.27 32.06
CA GLY A 325 -5.98 29.66 33.44
C GLY A 325 -7.44 29.93 33.75
N ARG A 326 -8.03 29.05 34.57
CA ARG A 326 -9.02 29.36 35.60
C ARG A 326 -9.33 28.14 36.45
#